data_AF-A0A7R9JZA0-F1
#
_entry.id   AF-A0A7R9JZA0-F1
#
_cell.length_a   1.000
_cell.length_b   1.000
_cell.length_c   1.000
_cell.angle_alpha   90.00
_cell.angle_beta   90.00
_cell.angle_gamma   90.00
#
_symmetry.space_group_name_H-M   'P 1'
#
loop_
_entity.id
_entity.type
_entity.pdbx_description
1 polymer ?
#
loop_
_entity_poly.entity_id
_entity_poly.type
_entity_poly.pdbx_seq_one_letter_code
_entity_poly.pdbx_strand_id
1 'polypeptide(L)'
;MSAAGAVKKIVMWTLLFVLFLTFVVQCAHKNGDLSLWIDEQQVKMFSGFSMEIYAIVDGHVLPYILDPKFEQYLPIIPSEVAYVNFTWKSGVKKYYYHFDRLQSFDENILESPVISIKTKGRVPRRPKVFSVLLPCSGNSSGIAMFSIGLLLETRKGRALPGTPLRLRLRKECAQRGPDPECDKRCANGGWCNHEKICQCPEGYMGQYCKTALCYPQCMNGGSCTSPGVSAVPQVRQHYTKYKMTPT
;
A
#
# COMPACT_ATOMS: atom_id res chain seq x y z
N MET A 1 -27.32 -61.96 44.94
CA MET A 1 -26.98 -60.90 43.96
C MET A 1 -25.65 -60.28 44.37
N SER A 2 -24.61 -60.43 43.55
CA SER A 2 -23.20 -60.24 43.97
C SER A 2 -22.79 -58.77 44.09
N ALA A 3 -22.15 -58.42 45.20
CA ALA A 3 -21.62 -57.08 45.52
C ALA A 3 -20.67 -56.51 44.43
N ALA A 4 -20.06 -57.39 43.62
CA ALA A 4 -19.21 -57.01 42.50
C ALA A 4 -19.95 -56.24 41.38
N GLY A 5 -21.26 -56.44 41.23
CA GLY A 5 -22.07 -55.75 40.22
C GLY A 5 -22.39 -54.30 40.59
N ALA A 6 -22.51 -53.99 41.88
CA ALA A 6 -22.79 -52.64 42.37
C ALA A 6 -21.55 -51.74 42.28
N VAL A 7 -20.38 -52.28 42.62
CA VAL A 7 -19.10 -51.55 42.54
C VAL A 7 -18.76 -51.19 41.09
N LYS A 8 -18.97 -52.09 40.13
CA LYS A 8 -18.77 -51.79 38.69
C LYS A 8 -19.68 -50.67 38.18
N LYS A 9 -20.94 -50.61 38.63
CA LYS A 9 -21.88 -49.55 38.25
C LYS A 9 -21.49 -48.19 38.83
N ILE A 10 -21.04 -48.16 40.08
CA ILE A 10 -20.56 -46.94 40.75
C ILE A 10 -19.30 -46.41 40.08
N VAL A 11 -18.31 -47.28 39.81
CA VAL A 11 -17.05 -46.90 39.14
C VAL A 11 -17.30 -46.41 37.72
N MET A 12 -18.26 -46.99 37.00
CA MET A 12 -18.62 -46.54 35.66
C MET A 12 -19.36 -45.20 35.67
N TRP A 13 -20.24 -44.96 36.64
CA TRP A 13 -20.91 -43.67 36.81
C TRP A 13 -19.97 -42.58 37.29
N THR A 14 -19.01 -42.86 38.18
CA THR A 14 -17.98 -41.88 38.58
C THR A 14 -17.03 -41.58 37.44
N LEU A 15 -16.62 -42.57 36.62
CA LEU A 15 -15.84 -42.33 35.41
C LEU A 15 -16.60 -41.48 34.38
N LEU A 16 -17.89 -41.75 34.15
CA LEU A 16 -18.73 -40.94 33.27
C LEU A 16 -18.93 -39.51 33.81
N PHE A 17 -19.10 -39.34 35.11
CA PHE A 17 -19.26 -38.03 35.74
C PHE A 17 -17.94 -37.24 35.73
N VAL A 18 -16.79 -37.90 35.93
CA VAL A 18 -15.46 -37.30 35.80
C VAL A 18 -15.16 -36.96 34.33
N LEU A 19 -15.49 -37.83 33.37
CA LEU A 19 -15.41 -37.52 31.93
C LEU A 19 -16.31 -36.34 31.54
N PHE A 20 -17.51 -36.26 32.12
CA PHE A 20 -18.43 -35.15 31.88
C PHE A 20 -17.91 -33.84 32.50
N LEU A 21 -17.36 -33.89 33.73
CA LEU A 21 -16.72 -32.74 34.36
C LEU A 21 -15.43 -32.31 33.66
N THR A 22 -14.60 -33.25 33.16
CA THR A 22 -13.41 -32.90 32.37
C THR A 22 -13.78 -32.36 30.99
N PHE A 23 -14.91 -32.77 30.41
CA PHE A 23 -15.45 -32.16 29.18
C PHE A 23 -16.02 -30.75 29.40
N VAL A 24 -16.56 -30.44 30.60
CA VAL A 24 -16.93 -29.05 30.96
C VAL A 24 -15.69 -28.21 31.34
N VAL A 25 -14.62 -28.85 31.80
CA VAL A 25 -13.27 -28.26 31.97
C VAL A 25 -12.45 -28.32 30.67
N GLN A 26 -13.11 -28.46 29.51
CA GLN A 26 -12.57 -27.88 28.29
C GLN A 26 -12.59 -26.37 28.52
N CYS A 27 -11.42 -25.80 28.85
CA CYS A 27 -11.21 -24.37 28.96
C CYS A 27 -12.13 -23.65 28.00
N ALA A 28 -13.00 -22.77 28.51
CA ALA A 28 -13.70 -21.80 27.70
C ALA A 28 -12.62 -21.01 26.96
N HIS A 29 -12.23 -21.52 25.79
CA HIS A 29 -11.24 -20.93 24.92
C HIS A 29 -11.93 -19.63 24.53
N LYS A 30 -11.53 -18.54 25.19
CA LYS A 30 -12.00 -17.21 24.85
C LYS A 30 -11.35 -16.92 23.50
N ASN A 31 -11.86 -17.51 22.41
CA ASN A 31 -11.44 -17.24 21.04
C ASN A 31 -11.39 -15.72 20.92
N GLY A 32 -10.19 -15.16 20.89
CA GLY A 32 -10.04 -13.81 20.42
C GLY A 32 -10.46 -13.83 18.97
N ASP A 33 -11.08 -12.76 18.54
CA ASP A 33 -11.66 -12.61 17.21
C ASP A 33 -11.01 -11.43 16.47
N LEU A 34 -10.00 -10.84 17.12
CA LEU A 34 -9.12 -9.83 16.56
C LEU A 34 -8.07 -10.49 15.68
N SER A 35 -8.04 -10.08 14.42
CA SER A 35 -7.01 -10.47 13.47
C SER A 35 -6.52 -9.23 12.73
N LEU A 36 -5.21 -9.18 12.44
CA LEU A 36 -4.55 -8.14 11.65
C LEU A 36 -3.53 -8.83 10.74
N TRP A 37 -3.62 -8.60 9.43
CA TRP A 37 -2.77 -9.27 8.44
C TRP A 37 -2.56 -8.42 7.19
N ILE A 38 -1.63 -8.84 6.35
CA ILE A 38 -1.39 -8.34 4.99
C ILE A 38 -1.91 -9.41 4.02
N ASP A 39 -2.81 -9.02 3.12
CA ASP A 39 -3.42 -9.93 2.14
C ASP A 39 -2.42 -10.41 1.09
N GLU A 40 -2.72 -11.57 0.50
CA GLU A 40 -1.89 -12.24 -0.51
C GLU A 40 -1.48 -11.33 -1.67
N GLN A 41 -2.42 -10.54 -2.20
CA GLN A 41 -2.16 -9.61 -3.30
C GLN A 41 -1.10 -8.57 -2.93
N GLN A 42 -1.15 -8.06 -1.69
CA GLN A 42 -0.20 -7.07 -1.20
C GLN A 42 1.20 -7.69 -1.01
N VAL A 43 1.28 -8.94 -0.55
CA VAL A 43 2.55 -9.67 -0.41
C VAL A 43 3.17 -10.00 -1.77
N LYS A 44 2.34 -10.47 -2.72
CA LYS A 44 2.76 -10.80 -4.08
C LYS A 44 3.39 -9.60 -4.79
N MET A 45 2.85 -8.41 -4.60
CA MET A 45 3.43 -7.18 -5.18
C MET A 45 4.84 -6.86 -4.67
N PHE A 46 5.20 -7.27 -3.45
CA PHE A 46 6.50 -6.92 -2.85
C PHE A 46 7.53 -8.04 -2.91
N SER A 47 7.10 -9.30 -2.80
CA SER A 47 8.01 -10.45 -2.68
C SER A 47 7.94 -11.41 -3.85
N GLY A 48 6.92 -11.30 -4.72
CA GLY A 48 6.62 -12.28 -5.76
C GLY A 48 5.94 -13.56 -5.25
N PHE A 49 5.78 -13.72 -3.93
CA PHE A 49 5.13 -14.87 -3.31
C PHE A 49 3.68 -14.57 -2.92
N SER A 50 2.83 -15.59 -3.07
CA SER A 50 1.43 -15.57 -2.64
C SER A 50 1.29 -16.18 -1.24
N MET A 51 1.21 -15.34 -0.21
CA MET A 51 0.85 -15.75 1.15
C MET A 51 0.19 -14.60 1.92
N GLU A 52 -0.59 -14.93 2.94
CA GLU A 52 -1.04 -13.96 3.93
C GLU A 52 -0.03 -13.87 5.09
N ILE A 53 0.30 -12.66 5.53
CA ILE A 53 1.22 -12.45 6.66
C ILE A 53 0.42 -11.87 7.83
N TYR A 54 0.30 -12.63 8.91
CA TYR A 54 -0.54 -12.29 10.06
C TYR A 54 0.26 -11.62 11.18
N ALA A 55 -0.07 -10.39 11.56
CA ALA A 55 0.52 -9.82 12.78
C ALA A 55 -0.16 -10.29 14.06
N ILE A 56 -1.48 -10.46 14.00
CA ILE A 56 -2.33 -10.84 15.13
C ILE A 56 -3.30 -11.91 14.67
N VAL A 57 -3.38 -13.00 15.43
CA VAL A 57 -4.35 -14.08 15.22
C VAL A 57 -5.09 -14.33 16.52
N ASP A 58 -6.42 -14.37 16.45
CA ASP A 58 -7.31 -14.60 17.58
C ASP A 58 -6.96 -13.80 18.84
N GLY A 59 -6.64 -12.52 18.66
CA GLY A 59 -6.28 -11.59 19.74
C GLY A 59 -4.89 -11.80 20.35
N HIS A 60 -4.02 -12.60 19.73
CA HIS A 60 -2.64 -12.79 20.15
C HIS A 60 -1.69 -12.24 19.09
N VAL A 61 -0.71 -11.44 19.52
CA VAL A 61 0.39 -10.99 18.66
C VAL A 61 1.28 -12.19 18.35
N LEU A 62 1.60 -12.42 17.07
CA LEU A 62 2.43 -13.57 16.71
C LEU A 62 3.86 -13.41 17.25
N PRO A 63 4.49 -14.49 17.78
CA PRO A 63 5.77 -14.40 18.48
C PRO A 63 6.92 -13.79 17.67
N TYR A 64 6.94 -14.00 16.36
CA TYR A 64 8.01 -13.47 15.51
C TYR A 64 8.04 -11.94 15.47
N ILE A 65 6.91 -11.27 15.71
CA ILE A 65 6.84 -9.79 15.80
C ILE A 65 7.43 -9.29 17.12
N LEU A 66 7.39 -10.13 18.15
CA LEU A 66 7.92 -9.81 19.47
C LEU A 66 9.43 -10.09 19.59
N ASP A 67 10.04 -10.67 18.55
CA ASP A 67 11.48 -10.89 18.50
C ASP A 67 12.21 -9.53 18.50
N PRO A 68 13.13 -9.26 19.45
CA PRO A 68 13.95 -8.05 19.45
C PRO A 68 14.75 -7.83 18.17
N LYS A 69 15.02 -8.90 17.40
CA LYS A 69 15.73 -8.85 16.11
C LYS A 69 14.79 -8.81 14.91
N PHE A 70 13.46 -8.75 15.12
CA PHE A 70 12.47 -8.73 14.04
C PHE A 70 12.79 -7.70 12.96
N GLU A 71 13.18 -6.49 13.36
CA GLU A 71 13.54 -5.38 12.47
C GLU A 71 14.71 -5.70 11.51
N GLN A 72 15.61 -6.61 11.91
CA GLN A 72 16.77 -7.02 11.09
C GLN A 72 16.37 -7.97 9.96
N TYR A 73 15.27 -8.71 10.12
CA TYR A 73 14.75 -9.65 9.13
C TYR A 73 13.86 -8.98 8.09
N LEU A 74 13.45 -7.73 8.31
CA LEU A 74 12.57 -7.01 7.42
C LEU A 74 13.33 -6.43 6.21
N PRO A 75 12.84 -6.69 4.98
CA PRO A 75 13.41 -6.08 3.79
C PRO A 75 13.15 -4.57 3.77
N ILE A 76 13.94 -3.86 2.97
CA ILE A 76 13.70 -2.44 2.69
C ILE A 76 12.49 -2.36 1.76
N ILE A 77 11.53 -1.50 2.09
CA ILE A 77 10.38 -1.23 1.21
C ILE A 77 10.90 -0.47 -0.01
N PRO A 78 10.67 -0.93 -1.25
CA PRO A 78 11.31 -0.35 -2.42
C PRO A 78 10.62 0.95 -2.89
N SER A 79 11.28 1.71 -3.76
CA SER A 79 10.87 3.08 -4.16
C SER A 79 9.48 3.16 -4.80
N GLU A 80 9.06 2.10 -5.48
CA GLU A 80 7.80 1.94 -6.21
C GLU A 80 6.56 1.89 -5.30
N VAL A 81 6.78 1.57 -4.02
CA VAL A 81 5.70 1.27 -3.09
C VAL A 81 5.25 2.52 -2.36
N ALA A 82 4.15 3.11 -2.79
CA ALA A 82 3.59 4.31 -2.16
C ALA A 82 2.78 3.99 -0.88
N TYR A 83 2.21 2.80 -0.78
CA TYR A 83 1.37 2.41 0.36
C TYR A 83 1.41 0.90 0.63
N VAL A 84 1.04 0.52 1.85
CA VAL A 84 0.85 -0.87 2.26
C VAL A 84 -0.57 -1.03 2.81
N ASN A 85 -1.33 -1.97 2.25
CA ASN A 85 -2.66 -2.32 2.74
C ASN A 85 -2.57 -3.36 3.86
N PHE A 86 -3.32 -3.09 4.91
CA PHE A 86 -3.53 -3.99 6.03
C PHE A 86 -5.00 -4.28 6.17
N THR A 87 -5.32 -5.52 6.51
CA THR A 87 -6.69 -5.97 6.77
C THR A 87 -6.81 -6.39 8.21
N TRP A 88 -7.89 -5.96 8.84
CA TRP A 88 -8.19 -6.30 10.23
C TRP A 88 -9.67 -6.51 10.49
N LYS A 89 -9.97 -7.23 11.58
CA LYS A 89 -11.33 -7.45 12.09
C LYS A 89 -11.30 -7.69 13.59
N SER A 90 -12.42 -7.48 14.25
CA SER A 90 -12.61 -7.73 15.70
C SER A 90 -13.75 -8.71 16.02
N GLY A 91 -14.44 -9.26 15.03
CA GLY A 91 -15.51 -10.24 15.22
C GLY A 91 -16.63 -9.78 16.17
N VAL A 92 -16.86 -10.48 17.27
CA VAL A 92 -17.94 -10.21 18.25
C VAL A 92 -17.47 -9.25 19.35
N LYS A 93 -16.24 -9.38 19.84
CA LYS A 93 -15.67 -8.55 20.90
C LYS A 93 -15.33 -7.16 20.34
N LYS A 94 -15.24 -6.18 21.25
CA LYS A 94 -14.94 -4.79 20.88
C LYS A 94 -13.49 -4.49 21.25
N TYR A 95 -12.71 -4.09 20.24
CA TYR A 95 -11.34 -3.61 20.38
C TYR A 95 -11.24 -2.18 19.87
N TYR A 96 -10.35 -1.42 20.50
CA TYR A 96 -10.03 -0.05 20.16
C TYR A 96 -8.57 0.02 19.77
N TYR A 97 -8.26 0.91 18.86
CA TYR A 97 -6.91 1.09 18.35
C TYR A 97 -6.47 2.53 18.56
N HIS A 98 -5.17 2.71 18.73
CA HIS A 98 -4.51 4.00 18.79
C HIS A 98 -3.14 3.89 18.11
N PHE A 99 -2.99 4.60 16.98
CA PHE A 99 -1.71 4.90 16.38
C PHE A 99 -1.08 6.04 17.15
N ASP A 100 -0.22 5.69 18.11
CA ASP A 100 0.43 6.66 19.00
C ASP A 100 1.77 7.16 18.45
N ARG A 101 2.27 6.53 17.38
CA ARG A 101 3.49 6.93 16.68
C ARG A 101 3.35 6.70 15.18
N LEU A 102 3.53 7.77 14.41
CA LEU A 102 3.66 7.79 12.95
C LEU A 102 4.72 8.84 12.65
N GLN A 103 5.98 8.42 12.55
CA GLN A 103 7.11 9.35 12.51
C GLN A 103 8.17 8.86 11.53
N SER A 104 8.63 9.76 10.66
CA SER A 104 9.86 9.59 9.91
C SER A 104 11.07 10.08 10.72
N PHE A 105 12.20 9.40 10.60
CA PHE A 105 13.48 9.85 11.17
C PHE A 105 14.31 10.65 10.15
N ASP A 106 13.93 10.62 8.88
CA ASP A 106 14.66 11.22 7.76
C ASP A 106 13.70 12.04 6.87
N GLU A 107 13.16 13.15 7.41
CA GLU A 107 12.10 13.95 6.76
C GLU A 107 12.49 14.55 5.40
N ASN A 108 13.79 14.74 5.16
CA ASN A 108 14.31 15.20 3.86
C ASN A 108 14.15 14.16 2.73
N ILE A 109 13.98 12.89 3.08
CA ILE A 109 13.86 11.76 2.15
C ILE A 109 12.43 11.22 2.15
N LEU A 110 11.86 11.01 3.35
CA LEU A 110 10.53 10.43 3.55
C LEU A 110 9.76 11.27 4.56
N GLU A 111 8.60 11.77 4.17
CA GLU A 111 7.68 12.43 5.09
C GLU A 111 7.08 11.43 6.08
N SER A 112 6.49 11.93 7.17
CA SER A 112 5.90 11.06 8.19
C SER A 112 4.75 10.20 7.62
N PRO A 113 4.65 8.90 7.99
CA PRO A 113 3.62 8.01 7.45
C PRO A 113 2.21 8.51 7.72
N VAL A 114 1.33 8.36 6.74
CA VAL A 114 -0.08 8.77 6.84
C VAL A 114 -0.97 7.53 6.76
N ILE A 115 -2.03 7.48 7.56
CA ILE A 115 -2.97 6.36 7.56
C ILE A 115 -4.32 6.77 6.95
N SER A 116 -4.98 5.87 6.24
CA SER A 116 -6.28 6.13 5.59
C SER A 116 -7.48 6.20 6.54
N ILE A 117 -7.23 6.02 7.85
CA ILE A 117 -8.23 6.01 8.92
C ILE A 117 -7.81 7.00 10.01
N LYS A 118 -8.73 7.34 10.93
CA LYS A 118 -8.38 8.17 12.10
C LYS A 118 -7.31 7.48 12.95
N THR A 119 -6.45 8.24 13.64
CA THR A 119 -5.39 7.70 14.53
C THR A 119 -5.92 6.94 15.74
N LYS A 120 -7.11 7.27 16.22
CA LYS A 120 -7.82 6.52 17.26
C LYS A 120 -9.19 6.12 16.76
N GLY A 121 -9.63 4.93 17.15
CA GLY A 121 -10.96 4.48 16.79
C GLY A 121 -11.27 3.07 17.27
N ARG A 122 -12.34 2.52 16.73
CA ARG A 122 -12.78 1.15 17.01
C ARG A 122 -12.41 0.24 15.84
N VAL A 123 -11.86 -0.93 16.15
CA VAL A 123 -11.58 -1.96 15.14
C VAL A 123 -12.91 -2.45 14.54
N PRO A 124 -13.03 -2.58 13.21
CA PRO A 124 -14.26 -2.97 12.56
C PRO A 124 -14.64 -4.42 12.88
N ARG A 125 -15.95 -4.70 12.82
CA ARG A 125 -16.51 -6.02 13.14
C ARG A 125 -16.11 -7.06 12.08
N ARG A 126 -16.24 -6.69 10.81
CA ARG A 126 -15.90 -7.48 9.63
C ARG A 126 -14.53 -7.06 9.10
N PRO A 127 -13.86 -7.90 8.29
CA PRO A 127 -12.64 -7.51 7.57
C PRO A 127 -12.82 -6.16 6.89
N LYS A 128 -11.90 -5.23 7.15
CA LYS A 128 -11.83 -3.95 6.46
C LYS A 128 -10.37 -3.61 6.22
N VAL A 129 -10.09 -3.08 5.04
CA VAL A 129 -8.76 -2.61 4.67
C VAL A 129 -8.53 -1.20 5.21
N PHE A 130 -7.32 -0.93 5.67
CA PHE A 130 -6.77 0.41 5.78
C PHE A 130 -5.37 0.44 5.18
N SER A 131 -4.92 1.61 4.75
CA SER A 131 -3.65 1.79 4.07
C SER A 131 -2.73 2.66 4.92
N VAL A 132 -1.45 2.30 4.95
CA VAL A 132 -0.36 3.16 5.43
C VAL A 132 0.35 3.70 4.21
N LEU A 133 0.25 5.01 3.99
CA LEU A 133 0.94 5.74 2.93
C LEU A 133 2.34 6.12 3.41
N LEU A 134 3.32 5.96 2.52
CA LEU A 134 4.74 6.20 2.74
C LEU A 134 5.25 7.28 1.77
N PRO A 135 4.89 8.56 2.00
CA PRO A 135 5.23 9.67 1.10
C PRO A 135 6.73 9.97 1.09
N CYS A 136 7.37 9.84 -0.07
CA CYS A 136 8.72 10.36 -0.29
C CYS A 136 8.67 11.88 -0.51
N SER A 137 9.60 12.63 0.09
CA SER A 137 9.65 14.10 -0.04
C SER A 137 9.90 14.56 -1.49
N GLY A 138 10.51 13.70 -2.32
CA GLY A 138 10.83 14.00 -3.73
C GLY A 138 12.08 14.85 -3.93
N ASN A 139 12.65 15.41 -2.85
CA ASN A 139 13.82 16.28 -2.91
C ASN A 139 15.16 15.53 -2.83
N SER A 140 15.18 14.33 -2.26
CA SER A 140 16.39 13.54 -2.04
C SER A 140 16.14 12.05 -2.31
N SER A 141 17.15 11.38 -2.87
CA SER A 141 17.20 9.91 -2.94
C SER A 141 17.89 9.34 -1.70
N GLY A 142 17.47 8.16 -1.26
CA GLY A 142 18.13 7.41 -0.20
C GLY A 142 17.21 6.45 0.53
N ILE A 143 17.75 5.79 1.55
CA ILE A 143 16.98 4.93 2.46
C ILE A 143 16.61 5.77 3.67
N ALA A 144 15.32 5.95 3.90
CA ALA A 144 14.77 6.58 5.07
C ALA A 144 14.26 5.55 6.07
N MET A 145 14.39 5.86 7.35
CA MET A 145 13.83 5.06 8.42
C MET A 145 12.60 5.73 9.01
N PHE A 146 11.59 4.95 9.34
CA PHE A 146 10.38 5.45 9.98
C PHE A 146 9.90 4.47 11.06
N SER A 147 9.01 4.95 11.92
CA SER A 147 8.41 4.15 12.97
C SER A 147 6.89 4.25 13.01
N ILE A 148 6.27 3.11 13.29
CA ILE A 148 4.83 2.97 13.52
C ILE A 148 4.61 2.36 14.89
N GLY A 149 3.74 2.99 15.68
CA GLY A 149 3.27 2.52 16.97
C GLY A 149 1.79 2.22 16.93
N LEU A 150 1.38 0.99 17.22
CA LEU A 150 -0.03 0.59 17.27
C LEU A 150 -0.37 -0.03 18.63
N LEU A 151 -1.10 0.72 19.45
CA LEU A 151 -1.70 0.23 20.68
C LEU A 151 -3.10 -0.34 20.39
N LEU A 152 -3.38 -1.54 20.91
CA LEU A 152 -4.69 -2.16 20.84
C LEU A 152 -5.22 -2.39 22.24
N GLU A 153 -6.47 -2.01 22.46
CA GLU A 153 -7.10 -2.08 23.76
C GLU A 153 -8.43 -2.84 23.69
N THR A 154 -8.73 -3.56 24.76
CA THR A 154 -10.04 -4.18 24.94
C THR A 154 -11.08 -3.11 25.30
N ARG A 155 -12.39 -3.45 25.23
CA ARG A 155 -13.48 -2.58 25.71
C ARG A 155 -13.29 -2.02 27.13
N LYS A 156 -12.50 -2.72 27.98
CA LYS A 156 -12.22 -2.30 29.36
C LYS A 156 -11.02 -1.34 29.47
N GLY A 157 -10.46 -0.87 28.34
CA GLY A 157 -9.26 -0.02 28.33
C GLY A 157 -7.97 -0.75 28.70
N ARG A 158 -7.96 -2.09 28.66
CA ARG A 158 -6.74 -2.87 28.91
C ARG A 158 -6.01 -3.10 27.60
N ALA A 159 -4.72 -2.73 27.56
CA ALA A 159 -3.83 -3.02 26.44
C ALA A 159 -3.75 -4.54 26.18
N LEU A 160 -3.68 -4.90 24.91
CA LEU A 160 -3.49 -6.26 24.47
C LEU A 160 -2.03 -6.67 24.71
N PRO A 161 -1.75 -7.87 25.26
CA PRO A 161 -0.37 -8.34 25.44
C PRO A 161 0.44 -8.29 24.14
N GLY A 162 1.68 -7.80 24.23
CA GLY A 162 2.54 -7.56 23.06
C GLY A 162 2.29 -6.23 22.35
N THR A 163 1.32 -5.41 22.77
CA THR A 163 1.11 -4.05 22.27
C THR A 163 1.56 -3.00 23.30
N PRO A 164 2.00 -1.79 22.88
CA PRO A 164 2.00 -1.26 21.52
C PRO A 164 2.99 -1.99 20.61
N LEU A 165 2.55 -2.34 19.39
CA LEU A 165 3.44 -2.84 18.35
C LEU A 165 4.35 -1.68 17.92
N ARG A 166 5.65 -1.80 18.16
CA ARG A 166 6.65 -0.82 17.76
C ARG A 166 7.43 -1.39 16.59
N LEU A 167 7.15 -0.87 15.40
CA LEU A 167 7.83 -1.29 14.19
C LEU A 167 8.73 -0.17 13.71
N ARG A 168 10.04 -0.43 13.59
CA ARG A 168 10.98 0.42 12.88
C ARG A 168 11.28 -0.19 11.52
N LEU A 169 10.94 0.54 10.47
CA LEU A 169 10.97 0.06 9.09
C LEU A 169 11.84 0.96 8.24
N ARG A 170 12.33 0.42 7.12
CA ARG A 170 13.18 1.13 6.17
C ARG A 170 12.46 1.22 4.83
N LYS A 171 12.48 2.40 4.21
CA LYS A 171 11.91 2.69 2.88
C LYS A 171 12.98 3.32 2.02
N GLU A 172 13.20 2.77 0.84
CA GLU A 172 13.96 3.43 -0.20
C GLU A 172 13.07 4.48 -0.88
N CYS A 173 13.55 5.71 -0.97
CA CYS A 173 12.97 6.74 -1.81
C CYS A 173 14.00 7.04 -2.90
N ALA A 174 13.61 6.86 -4.14
CA ALA A 174 14.36 7.41 -5.25
C ALA A 174 13.69 8.73 -5.60
N GLN A 175 14.44 9.82 -5.59
CA GLN A 175 14.12 10.95 -6.46
C GLN A 175 14.21 10.39 -7.87
N ARG A 176 13.08 9.94 -8.40
CA ARG A 176 12.96 9.72 -9.83
C ARG A 176 12.97 11.11 -10.46
N GLY A 177 14.19 11.60 -10.69
CA GLY A 177 14.43 12.46 -11.83
C GLY A 177 13.93 11.75 -13.10
N PRO A 178 13.78 12.49 -14.20
CA PRO A 178 13.29 11.94 -15.46
C PRO A 178 13.92 10.57 -15.75
N ASP A 179 13.13 9.53 -16.05
CA ASP A 179 13.63 8.27 -16.58
C ASP A 179 14.39 8.65 -17.87
N PRO A 180 15.73 8.62 -17.87
CA PRO A 180 16.49 9.25 -18.94
C PRO A 180 16.30 8.54 -20.28
N GLU A 181 15.74 7.33 -20.30
CA GLU A 181 15.38 6.63 -21.53
C GLU A 181 13.95 6.97 -21.98
N CYS A 182 13.01 7.11 -21.03
CA CYS A 182 11.65 7.53 -21.33
C CYS A 182 11.54 9.03 -21.67
N ASP A 183 12.14 9.90 -20.88
CA ASP A 183 12.11 11.35 -21.08
C ASP A 183 12.88 11.78 -22.34
N LYS A 184 13.89 11.02 -22.77
CA LYS A 184 14.49 11.18 -24.10
C LYS A 184 13.49 10.95 -25.23
N ARG A 185 12.46 10.14 -25.01
CA ARG A 185 11.43 9.82 -26.01
C ARG A 185 10.28 10.81 -25.97
N CYS A 186 9.98 11.40 -24.81
CA CYS A 186 8.96 12.43 -24.66
C CYS A 186 9.40 13.73 -25.37
N ALA A 187 8.62 14.18 -26.35
CA ALA A 187 8.88 15.40 -27.10
C ALA A 187 8.16 16.61 -26.50
N ASN A 188 8.50 17.81 -27.01
CA ASN A 188 7.75 19.05 -26.77
C ASN A 188 7.57 19.43 -25.29
N GLY A 189 8.52 19.05 -24.43
CA GLY A 189 8.46 19.33 -22.99
C GLY A 189 7.56 18.37 -22.20
N GLY A 190 7.18 17.22 -22.77
CA GLY A 190 6.56 16.14 -22.01
C GLY A 190 7.52 15.52 -21.01
N TRP A 191 6.97 14.98 -19.91
CA TRP A 191 7.72 14.32 -18.84
C TRP A 191 7.19 12.91 -18.61
N CYS A 192 8.02 12.00 -18.14
CA CYS A 192 7.64 10.60 -17.98
C CYS A 192 7.12 10.31 -16.56
N ASN A 193 5.96 9.64 -16.47
CA ASN A 193 5.45 9.16 -15.19
C ASN A 193 6.17 7.88 -14.71
N HIS A 194 5.87 7.42 -13.50
CA HIS A 194 6.44 6.18 -12.93
C HIS A 194 6.26 4.96 -13.86
N GLU A 195 5.16 4.88 -14.60
CA GLU A 195 4.80 3.76 -15.46
C GLU A 195 5.48 3.81 -16.84
N LYS A 196 6.44 4.71 -17.04
CA LYS A 196 7.15 4.94 -18.31
C LYS A 196 6.26 5.48 -19.43
N ILE A 197 5.25 6.28 -19.07
CA ILE A 197 4.30 6.89 -20.00
C ILE A 197 4.53 8.41 -20.02
N CYS A 198 4.71 8.99 -21.21
CA CYS A 198 4.85 10.44 -21.37
C CYS A 198 3.55 11.15 -21.01
N GLN A 199 3.66 12.10 -20.08
CA GLN A 199 2.64 13.07 -19.74
C GLN A 199 2.85 14.29 -20.64
N CYS A 200 1.86 14.55 -21.50
CA CYS A 200 1.98 15.59 -22.52
C CYS A 200 1.51 16.94 -21.99
N PRO A 201 2.24 18.02 -22.33
CA PRO A 201 1.79 19.37 -22.05
C PRO A 201 0.56 19.71 -22.91
N GLU A 202 -0.15 20.75 -22.49
CA GLU A 202 -1.38 21.19 -23.16
C GLU A 202 -1.15 21.44 -24.66
N GLY A 203 -2.08 20.92 -25.48
CA GLY A 203 -1.98 21.01 -26.94
C GLY A 203 -1.11 19.94 -27.61
N TYR A 204 -0.54 18.98 -26.87
CA TYR A 204 0.17 17.83 -27.44
C TYR A 204 -0.45 16.50 -27.02
N MET A 205 -0.34 15.49 -27.87
CA MET A 205 -0.86 14.16 -27.62
C MET A 205 -0.02 13.04 -28.27
N GLY A 206 -0.42 11.80 -27.97
CA GLY A 206 0.24 10.58 -28.41
C GLY A 206 1.25 10.07 -27.39
N GLN A 207 1.68 8.82 -27.55
CA GLN A 207 2.54 8.09 -26.62
C GLN A 207 3.82 8.85 -26.21
N TYR A 208 4.32 9.72 -27.08
CA TYR A 208 5.57 10.46 -26.92
C TYR A 208 5.39 11.98 -27.05
N CYS A 209 4.16 12.49 -26.99
CA CYS A 209 3.85 13.92 -27.09
C CYS A 209 4.33 14.60 -28.39
N LYS A 210 4.49 13.81 -29.47
CA LYS A 210 4.95 14.29 -30.78
C LYS A 210 3.84 14.92 -31.63
N THR A 211 2.58 14.64 -31.31
CA THR A 211 1.44 15.09 -32.11
C THR A 211 0.88 16.36 -31.53
N ALA A 212 0.98 17.48 -32.23
CA ALA A 212 0.31 18.72 -31.83
C ALA A 212 -1.19 18.65 -32.14
N LEU A 213 -2.00 19.21 -31.24
CA LEU A 213 -3.44 19.42 -31.40
C LEU A 213 -3.67 20.83 -31.94
N CYS A 214 -4.16 20.92 -33.17
CA CYS A 214 -4.60 22.18 -33.76
C CYS A 214 -6.13 22.22 -33.81
N TYR A 215 -6.70 23.24 -33.17
CA TYR A 215 -8.12 23.58 -33.30
C TYR A 215 -8.27 25.05 -33.73
N PRO A 216 -8.98 25.35 -34.83
CA PRO A 216 -9.62 24.40 -35.76
C PRO A 216 -8.59 23.54 -36.52
N GLN A 217 -9.03 22.38 -37.03
CA GLN A 217 -8.14 21.50 -37.81
C GLN A 217 -7.59 22.24 -39.03
N CYS A 218 -6.33 21.96 -39.37
CA CYS A 218 -5.65 22.60 -40.50
C CYS A 218 -6.40 22.28 -41.82
N MET A 219 -6.81 23.32 -42.55
CA MET A 219 -7.47 23.18 -43.86
C MET A 219 -6.44 23.21 -45.00
N ASN A 220 -6.85 22.81 -46.22
CA ASN A 220 -6.05 22.92 -47.45
C ASN A 220 -4.67 22.24 -47.41
N GLY A 221 -4.53 21.10 -46.72
CA GLY A 221 -3.28 20.33 -46.65
C GLY A 221 -2.20 20.95 -45.75
N GLY A 222 -2.57 21.90 -44.87
CA GLY A 222 -1.67 22.45 -43.86
C GLY A 222 -1.24 21.41 -42.82
N SER A 223 -0.03 21.55 -42.28
CA SER A 223 0.49 20.69 -41.22
C SER A 223 0.47 21.41 -39.86
N CYS A 224 0.05 20.71 -38.82
CA CYS A 224 0.05 21.21 -37.44
C CYS A 224 1.45 21.03 -36.85
N THR A 225 2.23 22.11 -36.84
CA THR A 225 3.64 22.08 -36.39
C THR A 225 3.79 22.33 -34.89
N SER A 226 2.82 23.01 -34.27
CA SER A 226 2.73 23.27 -32.83
C SER A 226 1.28 23.63 -32.46
N PRO A 227 0.89 23.58 -31.18
CA PRO A 227 -0.47 23.84 -30.74
C PRO A 227 -0.97 25.19 -31.27
N GLY A 228 -2.09 25.17 -31.98
CA GLY A 228 -2.71 26.37 -32.56
C GLY A 228 -1.97 27.00 -33.76
N VAL A 229 -0.88 26.41 -34.26
CA VAL A 229 -0.13 26.93 -35.42
C VAL A 229 -0.27 25.98 -36.61
N SER A 230 -0.98 26.44 -37.63
CA SER A 230 -1.12 25.77 -38.92
C SER A 230 -0.11 26.33 -39.94
N ALA A 231 0.84 25.50 -40.38
CA ALA A 231 1.72 25.85 -41.48
C ALA A 231 1.07 25.43 -42.81
N VAL A 232 0.68 26.40 -43.64
CA VAL A 232 0.27 26.14 -45.02
C VAL A 232 1.54 25.85 -45.84
N PRO A 233 1.58 24.81 -46.68
CA PRO A 233 2.74 24.58 -47.54
C PRO A 233 2.96 25.83 -48.40
N GLN A 234 4.16 26.42 -48.34
CA GLN A 234 4.57 27.40 -49.32
C GLN A 234 4.57 26.71 -50.67
N VAL A 235 3.49 26.90 -51.44
CA VAL A 235 3.51 26.62 -52.86
C VAL A 235 4.61 27.51 -53.40
N ARG A 236 5.77 26.94 -53.76
CA ARG A 236 6.78 27.65 -54.55
C ARG A 236 6.08 28.04 -55.85
N GLN A 237 5.55 29.25 -55.90
CA GLN A 237 5.19 29.86 -57.15
C GLN A 237 6.50 30.14 -57.87
N HIS A 238 6.89 29.24 -58.76
CA HIS A 238 7.75 29.58 -59.88
C HIS A 238 6.96 30.57 -60.76
N TYR A 239 6.89 31.84 -60.36
CA TYR A 239 6.55 32.89 -61.31
C TYR A 239 7.80 33.19 -62.12
N THR A 240 7.75 32.74 -63.37
CA THR A 240 8.66 33.11 -64.45
C THR A 240 8.77 34.64 -64.52
N LYS A 241 9.99 35.14 -64.32
CA LYS A 241 10.34 36.55 -64.39
C LYS A 241 10.24 37.03 -65.86
N TYR A 242 9.07 37.47 -66.30
CA TYR A 242 8.97 38.23 -67.54
C TYR A 242 9.48 39.65 -67.31
N LYS A 243 10.54 39.99 -68.04
CA LYS A 243 11.18 41.30 -68.13
C LYS A 243 10.16 42.40 -68.45
N MET A 244 10.24 43.51 -67.75
CA MET A 244 9.98 44.84 -68.32
C MET A 244 11.16 45.75 -67.97
N THR A 245 11.94 46.10 -68.99
CA THR A 245 12.97 47.15 -68.98
C THR A 245 12.31 48.53 -68.94
N PRO A 246 12.87 49.52 -68.22
CA PRO A 246 12.40 50.90 -68.28
C PRO A 246 13.21 51.71 -69.30
N THR A 247 12.57 52.15 -70.39
CA THR A 247 12.61 53.50 -70.99
C THR A 247 11.85 53.49 -72.30
#